data_AF-A0A831LK74-F1
#
_entry.id   AF-A0A831LK74-F1
#
_cell.length_a   1.000
_cell.length_b   1.000
_cell.length_c   1.000
_cell.angle_alpha   90.00
_cell.angle_beta   90.00
_cell.angle_gamma   90.00
#
_symmetry.space_group_name_H-M   'P 1'
#
loop_
_entity.id
_entity.type
_entity.pdbx_description
1 polymer ?
#
loop_
_entity_poly.entity_id
_entity_poly.type
_entity_poly.pdbx_seq_one_letter_code
_entity_poly.pdbx_strand_id
1 'polypeptide(L)' 'TSKKSEEMLFGRTSQNKVVVFPKYHFKKGDVVKVTVERCTQTTLIGDVKK' A
#
# COMPACT_ATOMS: atom_id res chain seq x y z
N THR A 1 11.65 -16.93 15.11
CA THR A 1 11.79 -16.48 13.71
C THR A 1 10.59 -15.65 13.34
N SER A 2 10.74 -14.33 13.38
CA SER A 2 9.67 -13.35 13.16
C SER A 2 9.04 -13.50 11.77
N LYS A 3 7.91 -14.21 11.68
CA LYS A 3 7.04 -14.23 10.50
C LYS A 3 6.13 -13.00 10.50
N LYS A 4 6.71 -11.80 10.43
CA LYS A 4 5.92 -10.62 10.09
C LYS A 4 5.92 -10.55 8.57
N SER A 5 4.76 -10.75 7.95
CA SER A 5 4.50 -10.50 6.53
C SER A 5 5.02 -9.12 6.15
N GLU A 6 6.27 -9.05 5.75
CA GLU A 6 6.96 -7.83 5.35
C GLU A 6 6.74 -7.57 3.85
N GLU A 7 5.76 -8.24 3.24
CA GLU A 7 5.54 -8.20 1.80
C GLU A 7 4.49 -7.16 1.40
N MET A 8 3.85 -6.47 2.35
CA MET A 8 2.86 -5.42 2.08
C MET A 8 3.19 -4.13 2.84
N LEU A 9 3.09 -3.01 2.13
CA LEU A 9 3.11 -1.67 2.68
C LEU A 9 1.70 -1.10 2.74
N PHE A 10 1.54 -0.13 3.63
CA PHE A 10 0.34 0.68 3.70
C PHE A 10 0.72 2.15 3.74
N GLY A 11 -0.11 2.96 3.11
CA GLY A 11 0.04 4.41 3.06
C GLY A 11 -1.30 5.10 3.23
N ARG A 12 -1.26 6.43 3.34
CA ARG A 12 -2.46 7.28 3.33
C ARG A 12 -2.44 8.15 2.09
N THR A 13 -3.60 8.29 1.47
CA THR A 13 -3.80 9.24 0.37
C THR A 13 -4.14 10.62 0.90
N SER A 14 -4.13 11.63 0.02
CA SER A 14 -4.56 13.00 0.35
C SER A 14 -6.01 13.07 0.87
N GLN A 15 -6.87 12.11 0.50
CA GLN A 15 -8.23 11.96 1.03
C GLN A 15 -8.28 11.25 2.40
N ASN A 16 -7.14 11.06 3.07
CA ASN A 16 -6.99 10.29 4.32
C ASN A 16 -7.43 8.82 4.23
N LYS A 17 -7.63 8.26 3.02
CA LYS A 17 -7.95 6.85 2.84
C LYS A 17 -6.69 5.99 2.96
N VAL A 18 -6.82 4.87 3.68
CA VAL A 18 -5.76 3.87 3.83
C VAL A 18 -5.66 3.07 2.53
N VAL A 19 -4.45 2.96 1.99
CA VAL A 19 -4.15 2.13 0.83
C VAL A 19 -3.15 1.06 1.25
N VAL A 20 -3.42 -0.20 0.91
CA VAL A 20 -2.52 -1.34 1.09
C VAL A 20 -2.05 -1.82 -0.28
N PHE A 21 -0.74 -2.02 -0.42
CA PHE A 21 -0.08 -2.41 -1.66
C PHE A 21 1.17 -3.24 -1.34
N PRO A 22 1.74 -4.00 -2.30
CA PRO A 22 2.92 -4.81 -2.03
C PRO A 22 4.14 -3.94 -1.65
N LYS A 23 4.93 -4.40 -0.67
CA LYS A 23 6.25 -3.85 -0.36
C LYS A 23 7.19 -4.27 -1.48
N TYR A 24 7.18 -3.51 -2.57
CA TYR A 24 8.23 -3.60 -3.59
C TYR A 24 9.54 -3.03 -3.00
N HIS A 25 10.27 -2.21 -3.75
CA HIS A 25 11.51 -1.58 -3.28
C HIS A 25 11.29 -0.25 -2.55
N PHE A 26 10.06 0.03 -2.11
CA PHE A 26 9.71 1.29 -1.46
C PHE A 26 10.02 1.26 0.03
N LYS A 27 10.49 2.39 0.57
CA LYS A 27 10.71 2.56 2.00
C LYS A 27 9.63 3.47 2.59
N LYS A 28 9.47 3.40 3.91
CA LYS A 28 8.58 4.31 4.63
C LYS A 28 9.13 5.73 4.50
N GLY A 29 8.34 6.63 3.91
CA GLY A 29 8.75 8.01 3.61
C GLY A 29 8.81 8.31 2.11
N ASP A 30 8.84 7.29 1.26
CA ASP A 30 8.73 7.49 -0.19
C ASP A 30 7.29 7.80 -0.61
N VAL A 31 7.15 8.69 -1.58
CA VAL A 31 5.89 8.95 -2.25
C VAL A 31 5.74 7.97 -3.40
N VAL A 32 4.74 7.10 -3.30
CA VAL A 32 4.46 6.07 -4.30
C VAL A 32 3.17 6.36 -5.06
N LYS A 33 3.19 6.10 -6.36
CA LYS A 33 1.97 6.10 -7.18
C LYS A 33 1.39 4.69 -7.16
N VAL A 34 0.25 4.53 -6.50
CA VAL A 34 -0.47 3.25 -6.43
C VAL A 34 -1.73 3.35 -7.28
N THR A 35 -1.98 2.35 -8.12
CA THR A 35 -3.23 2.21 -8.86
C THR A 35 -4.18 1.35 -8.05
N VAL A 36 -5.31 1.89 -7.63
CA VAL A 36 -6.31 1.16 -6.84
C VAL A 36 -7.10 0.23 -7.76
N GLU A 37 -6.99 -1.07 -7.55
CA GLU A 37 -7.74 -2.08 -8.33
C GLU A 37 -8.98 -2.56 -7.59
N ARG A 38 -8.97 -2.52 -6.25
CA ARG A 38 -10.08 -2.95 -5.42
C ARG A 38 -10.24 -2.02 -4.23
N CYS A 39 -11.48 -1.72 -3.84
CA CYS A 39 -11.77 -1.02 -2.59
C CYS A 39 -12.62 -1.92 -1.69
N THR A 40 -12.32 -1.90 -0.40
CA THR A 40 -13.21 -2.40 0.64
C THR A 40 -13.82 -1.21 1.37
N GLN A 41 -14.74 -1.49 2.29
CA GLN A 41 -15.48 -0.46 3.03
C GLN A 41 -14.57 0.54 3.77
N THR A 42 -13.36 0.12 4.14
CA THR A 42 -12.43 0.93 4.95
C THR A 42 -11.04 1.07 4.35
N THR A 43 -10.67 0.22 3.38
CA THR A 43 -9.30 0.15 2.86
C THR A 43 -9.29 0.05 1.35
N LEU A 44 -8.41 0.80 0.71
CA LEU A 44 -8.13 0.68 -0.71
C LEU A 44 -7.01 -0.35 -0.92
N ILE A 45 -7.20 -1.28 -1.83
CA ILE A 45 -6.22 -2.29 -2.22
C ILE A 45 -5.77 -1.92 -3.62
N GLY A 46 -4.49 -1.65 -3.76
CA GLY A 46 -3.91 -1.22 -5.02
C GLY A 46 -2.55 -1.83 -5.26
N ASP A 47 -2.13 -1.73 -6.50
CA ASP A 47 -0.85 -2.25 -6.97
C ASP A 47 0.00 -1.12 -7.56
N VAL A 48 1.31 -1.27 -7.45
CA VAL A 48 2.24 -0.34 -8.08
C VAL A 48 2.62 -0.95 -9.42
N LYS A 49 1.78 -0.70 -10.44
CA LYS A 49 2.12 -1.06 -11.83
C LYS A 49 3.47 -0.42 -12.16
N LYS A 50 4.47 -1.26 -12.35
CA LYS A 50 5.81 -0.88 -12.77
C LYS A 50 5.84 -0.56 -14.26
#